data_AF-A0A561UMV4-F1
#
_entry.id   AF-A0A561UMV4-F1
#
_cell.length_a   1.000
_cell.length_b   1.000
_cell.length_c   1.000
_cell.angle_alpha   90.00
_cell.angle_beta   90.00
_cell.angle_gamma   90.00
#
_symmetry.space_group_name_H-M   'P 1'
#
loop_
_entity.id
_entity.type
_entity.pdbx_description
1 polymer ?
#
loop_
_entity_poly.entity_id
_entity_poly.type
_entity_poly.pdbx_seq_one_letter_code
_entity_poly.pdbx_strand_id
1 'polypeptide(L)'
;MPAPAYAWRGLLQRWSDEWLDPVLREQERPEPFPADIRAARWLGTAGAGSDEIAELEERLGVRLPPSYRQFLRTSNGWLDTTGGIKRLLPTREVGWTGDIDPELVSSWVGSAGSFEVPDEEYFVYGDEQDPCLMRAEYLPDTLKISHTHDATDVYLLNPHVVTPDGEWEAWYLAHWLPGATRYRSFWDLMNDEYKGFCGE
;
A
#
# COMPACT_ATOMS: atom_id res chain seq x y z
N MET A 1 -4.12 -8.80 -23.48
CA MET A 1 -4.65 -7.41 -23.49
C MET A 1 -3.54 -6.48 -23.02
N PRO A 2 -3.45 -5.22 -23.47
CA PRO A 2 -2.50 -4.27 -22.90
C PRO A 2 -2.80 -4.10 -21.39
N ALA A 3 -1.75 -3.94 -20.58
CA ALA A 3 -1.92 -3.70 -19.16
C ALA A 3 -2.75 -2.41 -18.94
N PRO A 4 -3.65 -2.37 -17.94
CA PRO A 4 -4.39 -1.17 -17.60
C PRO A 4 -3.43 -0.01 -17.31
N ALA A 5 -3.72 1.18 -17.84
CA ALA A 5 -2.90 2.38 -17.61
C ALA A 5 -3.43 3.13 -16.39
N TYR A 6 -2.59 3.30 -15.37
CA TYR A 6 -2.96 3.97 -14.13
C TYR A 6 -2.40 5.39 -14.08
N ALA A 7 -3.23 6.37 -13.71
CA ALA A 7 -2.87 7.78 -13.70
C ALA A 7 -2.05 8.18 -12.45
N TRP A 8 -1.04 7.38 -12.08
CA TRP A 8 -0.23 7.54 -10.85
C TRP A 8 0.35 8.93 -10.69
N ARG A 9 0.98 9.47 -11.73
CA ARG A 9 1.57 10.80 -11.67
C ARG A 9 0.54 11.88 -11.32
N GLY A 10 -0.68 11.75 -11.83
CA GLY A 10 -1.76 12.68 -11.53
C GLY A 10 -2.25 12.57 -10.08
N LEU A 11 -2.48 11.34 -9.60
CA LEU A 11 -2.90 11.09 -8.22
C LEU A 11 -1.86 11.60 -7.22
N LEU A 12 -0.60 11.20 -7.39
CA LEU A 12 0.52 11.54 -6.52
C LEU A 12 0.83 13.04 -6.52
N GLN A 13 0.68 13.71 -7.67
CA GLN A 13 0.86 15.16 -7.75
C GLN A 13 -0.20 15.90 -6.94
N ARG A 14 -1.49 15.55 -7.12
CA ARG A 14 -2.56 16.18 -6.33
C ARG A 14 -2.36 15.96 -4.83
N TRP A 15 -1.99 14.74 -4.44
CA TRP A 15 -1.70 14.42 -3.05
C TRP A 15 -0.54 15.24 -2.47
N SER A 16 0.54 15.42 -3.26
CA SER A 16 1.66 16.28 -2.86
C SER A 16 1.24 17.74 -2.72
N ASP A 17 0.42 18.23 -3.65
CA ASP A 17 -0.03 19.62 -3.65
C ASP A 17 -0.88 19.96 -2.42
N GLU A 18 -1.77 19.04 -2.02
CA GLU A 18 -2.61 19.17 -0.83
C GLU A 18 -1.79 19.13 0.48
N TRP A 19 -0.85 18.17 0.60
CA TRP A 19 0.02 18.07 1.76
C TRP A 19 0.95 19.27 1.94
N LEU A 20 1.41 19.84 0.83
CA LEU A 20 2.32 20.98 0.79
C LEU A 20 1.56 22.31 0.74
N ASP A 21 0.23 22.30 0.83
CA ASP A 21 -0.56 23.52 0.92
C ASP A 21 -0.44 24.13 2.34
N PRO A 22 0.07 25.38 2.44
CA PRO A 22 0.31 26.05 3.73
C PRO A 22 -0.98 26.40 4.49
N VAL A 23 -2.12 26.44 3.80
CA VAL A 23 -3.43 26.78 4.36
C VAL A 23 -4.19 25.53 4.77
N LEU A 24 -4.10 24.44 4.00
CA LEU A 24 -4.89 23.24 4.25
C LEU A 24 -4.27 22.31 5.29
N ARG A 25 -2.97 21.97 5.17
CA ARG A 25 -2.39 20.84 5.95
C ARG A 25 -0.97 21.05 6.46
N GLU A 26 -0.19 22.04 5.97
CA GLU A 26 1.19 22.26 6.49
C GLU A 26 1.19 22.58 8.00
N GLN A 27 0.10 23.18 8.52
CA GLN A 27 -0.08 23.49 9.94
C GLN A 27 -0.50 22.29 10.81
N GLU A 28 -0.94 21.18 10.20
CA GLU A 28 -1.31 19.97 10.93
C GLU A 28 -0.09 19.11 11.28
N ARG A 29 1.09 19.42 10.71
CA ARG A 29 2.34 18.74 11.02
C ARG A 29 3.12 19.47 12.10
N PRO A 30 3.64 18.75 13.11
CA PRO A 30 4.58 19.33 14.08
C PRO A 30 5.94 19.67 13.44
N GLU A 31 6.33 18.95 12.38
CA GLU A 31 7.57 19.16 11.63
C GLU A 31 7.29 19.37 10.14
N PRO A 32 7.79 20.49 9.55
CA PRO A 32 7.59 20.77 8.13
C PRO A 32 8.37 19.79 7.27
N PHE A 33 7.90 19.56 6.04
CA PHE A 33 8.64 18.77 5.07
C PHE A 33 10.03 19.38 4.78
N PRO A 34 11.03 18.54 4.47
CA PRO A 34 12.33 18.99 3.97
C PRO A 34 12.21 20.05 2.87
N ALA A 35 13.12 21.03 2.88
CA ALA A 35 13.03 22.21 2.00
C ALA A 35 13.12 21.85 0.51
N ASP A 36 13.87 20.81 0.17
CA ASP A 36 13.98 20.22 -1.16
C ASP A 36 12.65 19.61 -1.64
N ILE A 37 11.95 18.87 -0.76
CA ILE A 37 10.61 18.32 -1.06
C ILE A 37 9.59 19.44 -1.30
N ARG A 38 9.61 20.48 -0.44
CA ARG A 38 8.73 21.65 -0.61
C ARG A 38 9.02 22.40 -1.91
N ALA A 39 10.30 22.57 -2.26
CA ALA A 39 10.69 23.21 -3.51
C ALA A 39 10.29 22.38 -4.74
N ALA A 40 10.40 21.05 -4.66
CA ALA A 40 10.04 20.14 -5.74
C ALA A 40 8.52 19.94 -5.90
N ARG A 41 7.73 20.29 -4.87
CA ARG A 41 6.29 20.01 -4.80
C ARG A 41 5.93 18.55 -5.08
N TRP A 42 6.76 17.64 -4.57
CA TRP A 42 6.66 16.21 -4.82
C TRP A 42 7.14 15.43 -3.60
N LEU A 43 6.26 14.63 -2.99
CA LEU A 43 6.57 13.79 -1.82
C LEU A 43 7.26 12.46 -2.18
N GLY A 44 7.29 12.13 -3.46
CA GLY A 44 7.92 10.93 -3.97
C GLY A 44 9.41 11.08 -4.22
N THR A 45 10.00 10.00 -4.72
CA THR A 45 11.37 9.99 -5.24
C THR A 45 11.34 9.86 -6.75
N ALA A 46 12.53 9.77 -7.37
CA ALA A 46 12.61 9.38 -8.77
C ALA A 46 12.00 7.98 -8.97
N GLY A 47 11.27 7.80 -10.07
CA GLY A 47 10.74 6.50 -10.45
C GLY A 47 11.84 5.45 -10.63
N ALA A 48 11.55 4.21 -10.23
CA ALA A 48 12.44 3.08 -10.38
C ALA A 48 12.67 2.77 -11.86
N GLY A 49 13.92 2.48 -12.20
CA GLY A 49 14.31 1.99 -13.52
C GLY A 49 13.68 0.64 -13.85
N SER A 50 13.66 0.28 -15.13
CA SER A 50 13.19 -1.06 -15.52
C SER A 50 14.07 -2.18 -14.93
N ASP A 51 15.36 -1.92 -14.76
CA ASP A 51 16.31 -2.87 -14.17
C ASP A 51 16.07 -3.05 -12.67
N GLU A 52 15.84 -1.96 -11.91
CA GLU A 52 15.52 -2.05 -10.47
C GLU A 52 14.21 -2.83 -10.20
N ILE A 53 13.22 -2.69 -11.09
CA ILE A 53 11.97 -3.47 -11.01
C ILE A 53 12.21 -4.93 -11.39
N ALA A 54 13.04 -5.19 -12.40
CA ALA A 54 13.38 -6.55 -12.79
C ALA A 54 14.15 -7.28 -11.68
N GLU A 55 15.11 -6.61 -11.04
CA GLU A 55 15.83 -7.11 -9.86
C GLU A 55 14.89 -7.41 -8.69
N LEU A 56 13.89 -6.54 -8.45
CA LEU A 56 12.87 -6.78 -7.44
C LEU A 56 12.02 -8.02 -7.77
N GLU A 57 11.52 -8.13 -9.00
CA GLU A 57 10.76 -9.30 -9.45
C GLU A 57 11.59 -10.60 -9.38
N GLU A 58 12.88 -10.54 -9.71
CA GLU A 58 13.81 -11.68 -9.59
C GLU A 58 14.02 -12.07 -8.13
N ARG A 59 14.25 -11.08 -7.25
CA ARG A 59 14.43 -11.30 -5.81
C ARG A 59 13.19 -11.92 -5.14
N LEU A 60 12.00 -11.51 -5.56
CA LEU A 60 10.73 -12.02 -5.04
C LEU A 60 10.30 -13.33 -5.73
N GLY A 61 10.83 -13.65 -6.90
CA GLY A 61 10.45 -14.83 -7.69
C GLY A 61 9.09 -14.73 -8.38
N VAL A 62 8.52 -13.52 -8.49
CA VAL A 62 7.16 -13.26 -8.99
C VAL A 62 7.13 -12.00 -9.84
N ARG A 63 6.11 -11.88 -10.72
CA ARG A 63 5.83 -10.64 -11.44
C ARG A 63 4.93 -9.75 -10.59
N LEU A 64 5.32 -8.49 -10.41
CA LEU A 64 4.54 -7.54 -9.62
C LEU A 64 3.22 -7.17 -10.31
N PRO A 65 2.18 -6.82 -9.54
CA PRO A 65 0.91 -6.42 -10.12
C PRO A 65 1.07 -5.12 -10.95
N PRO A 66 0.36 -4.98 -12.08
CA PRO A 66 0.56 -3.88 -13.02
C PRO A 66 0.52 -2.48 -12.40
N SER A 67 -0.38 -2.23 -11.46
CA SER A 67 -0.56 -0.94 -10.80
C SER A 67 0.63 -0.61 -9.90
N TYR A 68 1.08 -1.56 -9.08
CA TYR A 68 2.27 -1.38 -8.24
C TYR A 68 3.54 -1.19 -9.07
N ARG A 69 3.67 -1.93 -10.16
CA ARG A 69 4.78 -1.75 -11.12
C ARG A 69 4.79 -0.34 -11.72
N GLN A 70 3.62 0.20 -12.10
CA GLN A 70 3.51 1.56 -12.62
C GLN A 70 3.71 2.63 -11.55
N PHE A 71 3.30 2.36 -10.30
CA PHE A 71 3.62 3.20 -9.15
C PHE A 71 5.14 3.30 -8.97
N LEU A 72 5.85 2.18 -8.91
CA LEU A 72 7.31 2.15 -8.74
C LEU A 72 8.02 2.92 -9.86
N ARG A 73 7.56 2.81 -11.11
CA ARG A 73 8.07 3.60 -12.26
C ARG A 73 7.79 5.09 -12.15
N THR A 74 6.76 5.48 -11.40
CA THR A 74 6.41 6.89 -11.16
C THR A 74 7.18 7.43 -9.96
N SER A 75 7.33 6.63 -8.90
CA SER A 75 8.00 6.98 -7.65
C SER A 75 8.56 5.73 -6.97
N ASN A 76 9.88 5.66 -6.75
CA ASN A 76 10.51 4.55 -6.05
C ASN A 76 10.44 4.77 -4.53
N GLY A 77 9.25 4.59 -3.97
CA GLY A 77 8.92 4.97 -2.60
C GLY A 77 8.21 6.33 -2.56
N TRP A 78 7.51 6.60 -1.47
CA TRP A 78 6.67 7.78 -1.31
C TRP A 78 6.58 8.16 0.15
N LEU A 79 6.56 9.46 0.46
CA LEU A 79 6.40 9.95 1.82
C LEU A 79 4.97 10.38 2.09
N ASP A 80 4.50 10.09 3.30
CA ASP A 80 3.25 10.56 3.89
C ASP A 80 2.03 10.34 3.00
N THR A 81 1.52 9.11 2.95
CA THR A 81 0.23 8.84 2.31
C THR A 81 -0.89 9.44 3.16
N THR A 82 -0.99 9.01 4.42
CA THR A 82 -2.06 9.44 5.34
C THR A 82 -1.52 9.70 6.75
N GLY A 83 -2.40 9.93 7.72
CA GLY A 83 -2.03 10.17 9.11
C GLY A 83 -1.20 9.04 9.75
N GLY A 84 -1.45 7.77 9.37
CA GLY A 84 -0.76 6.58 9.90
C GLY A 84 0.45 6.12 9.08
N ILE A 85 0.28 5.96 7.76
CA ILE A 85 1.36 5.48 6.88
C ILE A 85 2.21 6.64 6.37
N LYS A 86 3.43 6.73 6.90
CA LYS A 86 4.40 7.79 6.61
C LYS A 86 5.32 7.48 5.45
N ARG A 87 5.44 6.22 5.04
CA ARG A 87 6.32 5.85 3.94
C ARG A 87 5.87 4.60 3.19
N LEU A 88 5.79 4.72 1.87
CA LEU A 88 5.84 3.58 0.96
C LEU A 88 7.29 3.25 0.66
N LEU A 89 7.62 1.96 0.77
CA LEU A 89 8.97 1.44 0.66
C LEU A 89 9.48 1.51 -0.79
N PRO A 90 10.77 1.85 -1.00
CA PRO A 90 11.41 1.69 -2.30
C PRO A 90 11.66 0.21 -2.62
N THR A 91 11.93 -0.10 -3.89
CA THR A 91 12.17 -1.46 -4.40
C THR A 91 13.23 -2.24 -3.63
N ARG A 92 14.20 -1.58 -3.00
CA ARG A 92 15.29 -2.22 -2.24
C ARG A 92 14.85 -2.70 -0.86
N GLU A 93 13.79 -2.14 -0.28
CA GLU A 93 13.34 -2.40 1.09
C GLU A 93 12.09 -3.27 1.16
N VAL A 94 11.34 -3.37 0.05
CA VAL A 94 10.14 -4.20 -0.07
C VAL A 94 10.51 -5.69 0.03
N GLY A 95 9.69 -6.47 0.74
CA GLY A 95 9.91 -7.91 0.95
C GLY A 95 8.66 -8.61 1.46
N TRP A 96 8.73 -9.94 1.53
CA TRP A 96 7.66 -10.76 2.08
C TRP A 96 7.49 -10.48 3.57
N THR A 97 6.24 -10.30 4.01
CA THR A 97 5.91 -9.94 5.38
C THR A 97 6.47 -10.95 6.37
N GLY A 98 6.40 -12.25 6.08
CA GLY A 98 6.97 -13.29 6.92
C GLY A 98 8.48 -13.19 7.12
N ASP A 99 9.20 -12.63 6.16
CA ASP A 99 10.66 -12.47 6.22
C ASP A 99 11.07 -11.17 6.92
N ILE A 100 10.42 -10.06 6.59
CA ILE A 100 10.84 -8.71 7.03
C ILE A 100 10.10 -8.21 8.27
N ASP A 101 8.96 -8.82 8.62
CA ASP A 101 8.17 -8.48 9.80
C ASP A 101 7.43 -9.71 10.38
N PRO A 102 8.18 -10.70 10.91
CA PRO A 102 7.59 -11.89 11.52
C PRO A 102 6.77 -11.58 12.77
N GLU A 103 7.03 -10.46 13.45
CA GLU A 103 6.25 -10.03 14.62
C GLU A 103 4.82 -9.66 14.22
N LEU A 104 4.64 -8.91 13.12
CA LEU A 104 3.32 -8.63 12.57
C LEU A 104 2.54 -9.92 12.28
N VAL A 105 3.18 -10.90 11.64
CA VAL A 105 2.53 -12.21 11.37
C VAL A 105 2.09 -12.86 12.66
N SER A 106 2.97 -12.92 13.67
CA SER A 106 2.68 -13.57 14.95
C SER A 106 1.52 -12.91 15.71
N SER A 107 1.44 -11.57 15.68
CA SER A 107 0.41 -10.78 16.34
C SER A 107 -0.98 -11.06 15.74
N TRP A 108 -1.06 -11.07 14.40
CA TRP A 108 -2.34 -11.21 13.70
C TRP A 108 -2.79 -12.66 13.56
N VAL A 109 -1.89 -13.60 13.26
CA VAL A 109 -2.25 -15.03 13.16
C VAL A 109 -2.62 -15.60 14.53
N GLY A 110 -2.04 -15.10 15.63
CA GLY A 110 -2.42 -15.51 16.98
C GLY A 110 -3.77 -14.98 17.44
N SER A 111 -4.23 -13.86 16.87
CA SER A 111 -5.49 -13.19 17.21
C SER A 111 -6.65 -13.60 16.29
N ALA A 112 -6.35 -13.85 15.01
CA ALA A 112 -7.32 -14.34 14.03
C ALA A 112 -7.70 -15.78 14.39
N GLY A 113 -8.97 -16.00 14.72
CA GLY A 113 -9.50 -17.34 14.95
C GLY A 113 -9.22 -18.24 13.74
N SER A 114 -8.95 -19.52 13.98
CA SER A 114 -8.59 -20.50 12.95
C SER A 114 -9.80 -21.00 12.16
N PHE A 115 -10.63 -20.07 11.66
CA PHE A 115 -11.82 -20.38 10.88
C PHE A 115 -11.54 -20.17 9.40
N GLU A 116 -11.85 -21.16 8.59
CA GLU A 116 -11.79 -21.07 7.14
C GLU A 116 -12.84 -20.07 6.65
N VAL A 117 -12.42 -19.04 5.90
CA VAL A 117 -13.31 -18.03 5.32
C VAL A 117 -13.71 -18.47 3.90
N PRO A 118 -14.98 -18.82 3.63
CA PRO A 118 -15.44 -19.22 2.29
C PRO A 118 -15.25 -18.13 1.24
N ASP A 119 -15.14 -18.52 -0.04
CA ASP A 119 -14.96 -17.58 -1.15
C ASP A 119 -16.11 -16.56 -1.26
N GLU A 120 -17.35 -16.98 -0.99
CA GLU A 120 -18.54 -16.14 -1.08
C GLU A 120 -18.53 -14.98 -0.07
N GLU A 121 -17.89 -15.21 1.06
CA GLU A 121 -17.72 -14.25 2.16
C GLU A 121 -16.42 -13.44 1.98
N TYR A 122 -15.38 -14.10 1.49
CA TYR A 122 -14.09 -13.47 1.27
C TYR A 122 -14.11 -12.46 0.13
N PHE A 123 -14.71 -12.76 -1.03
CA PHE A 123 -14.62 -11.90 -2.22
C PHE A 123 -15.62 -10.73 -2.26
N VAL A 124 -16.08 -10.28 -1.08
CA VAL A 124 -16.87 -9.05 -0.91
C VAL A 124 -15.91 -7.87 -0.67
N TYR A 125 -16.07 -6.79 -1.46
CA TYR A 125 -15.20 -5.60 -1.44
C TYR A 125 -16.05 -4.32 -1.32
N GLY A 126 -15.43 -3.22 -0.90
CA GLY A 126 -16.11 -1.94 -0.69
C GLY A 126 -16.78 -1.86 0.67
N ASP A 127 -17.86 -1.09 0.79
CA ASP A 127 -18.51 -0.79 2.09
C ASP A 127 -19.17 -2.02 2.75
N GLU A 128 -19.50 -3.04 1.97
CA GLU A 128 -20.17 -4.27 2.45
C GLU A 128 -19.18 -5.33 2.97
N GLN A 129 -17.87 -5.09 2.81
CA GLN A 129 -16.87 -6.05 3.27
C GLN A 129 -16.81 -6.11 4.80
N ASP A 130 -16.53 -7.28 5.35
CA ASP A 130 -16.16 -7.43 6.76
C ASP A 130 -14.64 -7.61 6.88
N PRO A 131 -13.92 -6.69 7.56
CA PRO A 131 -12.49 -6.82 7.78
C PRO A 131 -12.08 -8.06 8.58
N CYS A 132 -12.99 -8.63 9.40
CA CYS A 132 -12.73 -9.87 10.15
C CYS A 132 -12.54 -11.08 9.23
N LEU A 133 -13.13 -11.02 8.03
CA LEU A 133 -13.12 -12.11 7.05
C LEU A 133 -11.84 -12.08 6.19
N MET A 134 -10.72 -11.60 6.73
CA MET A 134 -9.42 -11.78 6.11
C MET A 134 -8.91 -13.21 6.32
N ARG A 135 -8.17 -13.73 5.35
CA ARG A 135 -7.52 -15.04 5.42
C ARG A 135 -6.12 -14.87 5.98
N ALA A 136 -6.01 -14.93 7.31
CA ALA A 136 -4.77 -14.65 8.04
C ALA A 136 -3.60 -15.55 7.59
N GLU A 137 -3.88 -16.73 7.05
CA GLU A 137 -2.89 -17.64 6.46
C GLU A 137 -2.15 -17.05 5.25
N TYR A 138 -2.70 -16.04 4.57
CA TYR A 138 -2.03 -15.35 3.47
C TYR A 138 -1.04 -14.29 3.96
N LEU A 139 -1.21 -13.79 5.19
CA LEU A 139 -0.41 -12.70 5.74
C LEU A 139 1.11 -12.88 5.60
N PRO A 140 1.74 -14.02 5.94
CA PRO A 140 3.18 -14.20 5.79
C PRO A 140 3.68 -14.06 4.35
N ASP A 141 2.85 -14.42 3.37
CA ASP A 141 3.18 -14.39 1.95
C ASP A 141 2.78 -13.07 1.28
N THR A 142 2.21 -12.12 2.03
CA THR A 142 1.94 -10.80 1.48
C THR A 142 3.23 -10.01 1.29
N LEU A 143 3.26 -9.16 0.26
CA LEU A 143 4.34 -8.23 0.03
C LEU A 143 4.11 -6.97 0.86
N LYS A 144 4.98 -6.69 1.83
CA LYS A 144 4.91 -5.47 2.63
C LYS A 144 5.52 -4.31 1.88
N ILE A 145 4.68 -3.30 1.58
CA ILE A 145 5.04 -2.16 0.72
C ILE A 145 5.07 -0.83 1.47
N SER A 146 4.71 -0.79 2.74
CA SER A 146 4.81 0.40 3.59
C SER A 146 5.56 0.12 4.89
N HIS A 147 6.10 1.19 5.47
CA HIS A 147 6.81 1.14 6.74
C HIS A 147 6.74 2.48 7.46
N THR A 148 6.37 2.45 8.73
CA THR A 148 6.61 3.55 9.67
C THR A 148 7.19 2.98 10.94
N HIS A 149 8.14 3.66 11.56
CA HIS A 149 8.56 3.33 12.93
C HIS A 149 7.36 3.57 13.85
N ASP A 150 6.99 2.60 14.68
CA ASP A 150 5.77 2.64 15.49
C ASP A 150 4.45 2.72 14.68
N ALA A 151 4.48 2.42 13.36
CA ALA A 151 3.25 2.27 12.60
C ALA A 151 2.41 1.18 13.26
N THR A 152 1.13 1.50 13.37
CA THR A 152 0.15 0.54 13.84
C THR A 152 -0.79 0.11 12.71
N ASP A 153 -0.46 0.53 11.49
CA ASP A 153 -1.09 0.22 10.22
C ASP A 153 -0.06 -0.06 9.11
N VAL A 154 -0.44 -0.85 8.10
CA VAL A 154 0.45 -1.31 7.03
C VAL A 154 -0.33 -1.59 5.74
N TYR A 155 0.32 -1.34 4.60
CA TYR A 155 -0.15 -1.76 3.29
C TYR A 155 0.58 -3.00 2.83
N LEU A 156 -0.20 -3.97 2.37
CA LEU A 156 0.28 -5.27 1.94
C LEU A 156 -0.32 -5.61 0.57
N LEU A 157 0.41 -6.33 -0.27
CA LEU A 157 -0.10 -6.88 -1.52
C LEU A 157 -0.14 -8.41 -1.44
N ASN A 158 -1.31 -8.99 -1.68
CA ASN A 158 -1.57 -10.42 -1.51
C ASN A 158 -1.44 -11.17 -2.85
N PRO A 159 -0.35 -11.95 -3.08
CA PRO A 159 -0.16 -12.67 -4.33
C PRO A 159 -1.08 -13.90 -4.48
N HIS A 160 -1.77 -14.33 -3.42
CA HIS A 160 -2.71 -15.47 -3.47
C HIS A 160 -4.03 -15.13 -4.15
N VAL A 161 -4.36 -13.83 -4.23
CA VAL A 161 -5.60 -13.33 -4.83
C VAL A 161 -5.24 -12.44 -6.00
N VAL A 162 -5.34 -13.00 -7.20
CA VAL A 162 -5.00 -12.32 -8.46
C VAL A 162 -6.26 -12.13 -9.29
N THR A 163 -6.54 -10.88 -9.64
CA THR A 163 -7.65 -10.49 -10.50
C THR A 163 -7.39 -10.86 -11.98
N PRO A 164 -8.41 -10.89 -12.85
CA PRO A 164 -8.23 -11.21 -14.27
C PRO A 164 -7.28 -10.28 -15.04
N ASP A 165 -7.08 -9.04 -14.58
CA ASP A 165 -6.14 -8.06 -15.12
C ASP A 165 -4.72 -8.18 -14.56
N GLY A 166 -4.49 -9.12 -13.64
CA GLY A 166 -3.19 -9.42 -13.05
C GLY A 166 -2.86 -8.57 -11.82
N GLU A 167 -3.81 -7.78 -11.31
CA GLU A 167 -3.66 -7.08 -10.05
C GLU A 167 -3.71 -8.06 -8.88
N TRP A 168 -2.93 -7.76 -7.86
CA TRP A 168 -3.01 -8.45 -6.58
C TRP A 168 -3.96 -7.68 -5.69
N GLU A 169 -4.71 -8.41 -4.88
CA GLU A 169 -5.48 -7.79 -3.81
C GLU A 169 -4.56 -6.99 -2.89
N ALA A 170 -4.97 -5.79 -2.52
CA ALA A 170 -4.23 -4.92 -1.62
C ALA A 170 -4.95 -4.85 -0.27
N TRP A 171 -4.20 -4.89 0.81
CA TRP A 171 -4.74 -4.85 2.17
C TRP A 171 -4.26 -3.58 2.86
N TYR A 172 -5.20 -2.94 3.55
CA TYR A 172 -4.93 -2.04 4.65
C TYR A 172 -5.20 -2.76 5.96
N LEU A 173 -4.13 -3.06 6.70
CA LEU A 173 -4.21 -3.77 7.98
C LEU A 173 -3.80 -2.80 9.08
N ALA A 174 -4.64 -2.64 10.11
CA ALA A 174 -4.38 -1.71 11.21
C ALA A 174 -4.88 -2.26 12.53
N HIS A 175 -4.17 -1.99 13.64
CA HIS A 175 -4.49 -2.56 14.96
C HIS A 175 -5.86 -2.15 15.53
N TRP A 176 -6.43 -1.05 15.07
CA TRP A 176 -7.78 -0.61 15.45
C TRP A 176 -8.88 -1.23 14.60
N LEU A 177 -8.51 -1.90 13.50
CA LEU A 177 -9.43 -2.72 12.72
C LEU A 177 -9.43 -4.15 13.28
N PRO A 178 -10.57 -4.86 13.21
CA PRO A 178 -10.62 -6.26 13.62
C PRO A 178 -9.89 -7.19 12.62
N GLY A 179 -9.45 -6.68 11.47
CA GLY A 179 -8.68 -7.37 10.45
C GLY A 179 -8.27 -6.41 9.34
N ALA A 180 -8.33 -6.84 8.07
CA ALA A 180 -7.88 -6.05 6.93
C ALA A 180 -9.03 -5.49 6.10
N THR A 181 -8.96 -4.20 5.76
CA THR A 181 -9.75 -3.65 4.64
C THR A 181 -9.04 -4.03 3.34
N ARG A 182 -9.78 -4.62 2.40
CA ARG A 182 -9.26 -5.25 1.19
C ARG A 182 -9.76 -4.53 -0.05
N TYR A 183 -8.88 -4.48 -1.05
CA TYR A 183 -9.09 -3.80 -2.32
C TYR A 183 -8.65 -4.69 -3.47
N ARG A 184 -9.31 -4.60 -4.62
CA ARG A 184 -9.01 -5.43 -5.79
C ARG A 184 -7.63 -5.14 -6.41
N SER A 185 -7.06 -3.98 -6.10
CA SER A 185 -5.75 -3.57 -6.59
C SER A 185 -5.09 -2.55 -5.65
N PHE A 186 -3.77 -2.37 -5.79
CA PHE A 186 -3.05 -1.28 -5.12
C PHE A 186 -3.53 0.10 -5.58
N TRP A 187 -3.96 0.22 -6.83
CA TRP A 187 -4.56 1.45 -7.34
C TRP A 187 -5.85 1.81 -6.57
N ASP A 188 -6.73 0.85 -6.34
CA ASP A 188 -7.99 1.09 -5.64
C ASP A 188 -7.74 1.51 -4.19
N LEU A 189 -6.82 0.82 -3.50
CA LEU A 189 -6.39 1.19 -2.14
C LEU A 189 -5.89 2.65 -2.10
N MET A 190 -4.97 3.02 -3.00
CA MET A 190 -4.40 4.37 -2.99
C MET A 190 -5.42 5.46 -3.35
N ASN A 191 -6.42 5.16 -4.18
CA ASN A 191 -7.48 6.13 -4.45
C ASN A 191 -8.44 6.28 -3.28
N ASP A 192 -8.73 5.20 -2.56
CA ASP A 192 -9.57 5.24 -1.37
C ASP A 192 -8.91 6.05 -0.25
N GLU A 193 -7.64 5.76 0.02
CA GLU A 193 -6.83 6.52 0.99
C GLU A 193 -6.72 8.01 0.62
N TYR A 194 -6.65 8.34 -0.68
CA TYR A 194 -6.65 9.73 -1.12
C TYR A 194 -8.00 10.42 -0.88
N LYS A 195 -9.12 9.75 -1.13
CA LYS A 195 -10.46 10.28 -0.82
C LYS A 195 -10.63 10.51 0.68
N GLY A 196 -10.24 9.53 1.50
CA GLY A 196 -10.24 9.67 2.95
C GLY A 196 -9.36 10.83 3.43
N PHE A 197 -8.20 11.02 2.79
CA PHE A 197 -7.33 12.18 3.04
C PHE A 197 -7.98 13.53 2.68
N CYS A 198 -8.74 13.58 1.58
CA CYS A 198 -9.52 14.76 1.18
C CYS A 198 -10.79 14.97 2.02
N GLY A 199 -11.20 13.99 2.83
CA GLY A 199 -12.42 14.03 3.65
C GLY A 199 -13.70 13.77 2.86
N GLU A 200 -13.60 13.03 1.75
CA GLU A 200 -14.71 12.61 0.87
C GLU A 200 -15.34 11.28 1.31
#